data_AF-A0A847RJF0-F1
#
_entry.id   AF-A0A847RJF0-F1
#
_cell.length_a   1.000
_cell.length_b   1.000
_cell.length_c   1.000
_cell.angle_alpha   90.00
_cell.angle_beta   90.00
_cell.angle_gamma   90.00
#
_symmetry.space_group_name_H-M   'P 1'
#
loop_
_entity.id
_entity.type
_entity.pdbx_description
1 polymer ?
#
loop_
_entity_poly.entity_id
_entity_poly.type
_entity_poly.pdbx_seq_one_letter_code
_entity_poly.pdbx_strand_id
1 'polypeptide(L)'
;MKRFYRYIIYRLYDKALKKPSFTPVVDTITPLAILHMLMFFVVTEVFCTFVLHAASPILEHMGLLIIFVIVDLWGHYILFYDKNKWNSIMEEFKDESPAERRKGGWCVVGYLVGGSLLCFLVFTFIVFMGIELHLRP
;
A
#
# COMPACT_ATOMS: atom_id res chain seq x y z
N MET A 1 -6.73 -8.47 12.69
CA MET A 1 -5.75 -8.37 11.58
C MET A 1 -5.17 -9.76 11.30
N LYS A 2 -5.13 -10.21 10.04
CA LYS A 2 -4.57 -11.53 9.67
C LYS A 2 -3.07 -11.62 9.99
N ARG A 3 -2.57 -12.82 10.29
CA ARG A 3 -1.16 -13.07 10.65
C ARG A 3 -0.15 -12.52 9.63
N PHE A 4 -0.48 -12.63 8.34
CA PHE A 4 0.32 -12.06 7.24
C PHE A 4 0.53 -10.55 7.37
N TYR A 5 -0.53 -9.78 7.59
CA TYR A 5 -0.44 -8.32 7.77
C TYR A 5 0.33 -7.94 9.04
N ARG A 6 0.12 -8.67 10.14
CA ARG A 6 0.91 -8.48 11.37
C ARG A 6 2.40 -8.70 11.11
N TYR A 7 2.73 -9.73 10.33
CA TYR A 7 4.09 -10.03 9.94
C TYR A 7 4.71 -8.93 9.07
N ILE A 8 3.96 -8.36 8.11
CA ILE A 8 4.46 -7.22 7.32
C ILE A 8 4.79 -6.02 8.22
N ILE A 9 3.87 -5.66 9.13
CA ILE A 9 4.07 -4.57 10.09
C ILE A 9 5.30 -4.85 10.96
N TYR A 10 5.41 -6.04 11.54
CA TYR A 10 6.57 -6.48 12.33
C TYR A 10 7.88 -6.23 11.59
N ARG A 11 7.98 -6.66 10.32
CA ARG A 11 9.21 -6.57 9.53
C ARG A 11 9.57 -5.16 9.13
N LEU A 12 8.57 -4.34 8.80
CA LEU A 12 8.78 -2.93 8.50
C LEU A 12 9.21 -2.17 9.74
N TYR A 13 8.59 -2.48 10.89
CA TYR A 13 8.94 -1.86 12.16
C TYR A 13 10.31 -2.28 12.70
N ASP A 14 10.65 -3.57 12.68
CA ASP A 14 11.99 -4.07 13.03
C ASP A 14 13.08 -3.41 12.16
N LYS A 15 12.79 -3.17 10.89
CA LYS A 15 13.70 -2.43 10.00
C LYS A 15 13.75 -0.93 10.34
N ALA A 16 12.62 -0.32 10.66
CA ALA A 16 12.55 1.09 11.01
C ALA A 16 13.29 1.39 12.33
N LEU A 17 13.18 0.49 13.33
CA LEU A 17 13.92 0.58 14.59
C LEU A 17 15.45 0.50 14.41
N LYS A 18 15.92 -0.14 13.33
CA LYS A 18 17.35 -0.28 13.00
C LYS A 18 17.91 0.89 12.19
N LYS A 19 17.05 1.77 11.70
CA LYS A 19 17.45 2.97 10.95
C LYS A 19 17.44 4.17 11.90
N PRO A 20 18.30 5.18 11.68
CA PRO A 20 18.20 6.45 12.38
C PRO A 20 16.95 7.18 11.87
N SER A 21 15.81 6.86 12.47
CA SER A 21 14.52 7.46 12.17
C SER A 21 13.94 8.11 13.41
N PHE A 22 13.47 9.34 13.26
CA PHE A 22 12.79 10.07 14.33
C PHE A 22 11.43 9.45 14.70
N THR A 23 10.80 8.72 13.76
CA THR A 23 9.46 8.11 13.97
C THR A 23 9.33 6.74 13.28
N PRO A 24 9.81 5.65 13.91
CA PRO A 24 9.74 4.29 13.32
C PRO A 24 8.32 3.81 12.97
N VAL A 25 7.31 4.36 13.64
CA VAL A 25 5.89 4.12 13.34
C VAL A 25 5.52 4.67 11.97
N VAL A 26 5.92 5.91 11.68
CA VAL A 26 5.63 6.58 10.40
C VAL A 26 6.34 5.85 9.26
N ASP A 27 7.59 5.43 9.46
CA ASP A 27 8.35 4.64 8.48
C ASP A 27 7.71 3.28 8.15
N THR A 28 6.91 2.74 9.08
CA THR A 28 6.20 1.48 8.91
C THR A 28 4.86 1.68 8.22
N ILE A 29 4.11 2.72 8.62
CA ILE A 29 2.75 2.97 8.11
C ILE A 29 2.78 3.58 6.72
N THR A 30 3.69 4.51 6.46
CA THR A 30 3.81 5.21 5.16
C THR A 30 3.88 4.26 3.95
N PRO A 31 4.78 3.25 3.89
CA PRO A 31 4.82 2.36 2.73
C PRO A 31 3.56 1.49 2.58
N LEU A 32 2.88 1.15 3.68
CA LEU A 32 1.59 0.44 3.62
C LEU A 32 0.48 1.33 3.06
N ALA A 33 0.39 2.56 3.55
CA ALA A 33 -0.58 3.55 3.08
C ALA A 33 -0.39 3.84 1.59
N ILE A 34 0.86 4.11 1.16
CA ILE A 34 1.19 4.35 -0.26
C ILE A 34 0.73 3.18 -1.13
N LEU A 35 1.01 1.93 -0.74
CA LEU A 35 0.60 0.77 -1.53
C LEU A 35 -0.93 0.66 -1.61
N HIS A 36 -1.64 0.78 -0.47
CA HIS A 36 -3.11 0.70 -0.48
C HIS A 36 -3.74 1.86 -1.27
N MET A 37 -3.15 3.05 -1.21
CA MET A 37 -3.57 4.19 -2.02
C MET A 37 -3.40 3.91 -3.52
N LEU A 38 -2.26 3.34 -3.95
CA LEU A 38 -2.07 2.91 -5.34
C LEU A 38 -3.10 1.87 -5.77
N MET A 39 -3.37 0.87 -4.91
CA MET A 39 -4.40 -0.13 -5.18
C MET A 39 -5.78 0.49 -5.30
N PHE A 40 -6.12 1.43 -4.43
CA PHE A 40 -7.40 2.16 -4.46
C PHE A 40 -7.56 2.94 -5.76
N PHE A 41 -6.52 3.64 -6.21
CA PHE A 41 -6.54 4.35 -7.50
C PHE A 41 -6.76 3.40 -8.66
N VAL A 42 -6.03 2.29 -8.72
CA VAL A 42 -6.20 1.29 -9.77
C VAL A 42 -7.64 0.75 -9.80
N VAL A 43 -8.20 0.38 -8.64
CA VAL A 43 -9.57 -0.12 -8.56
C VAL A 43 -10.58 0.94 -9.01
N THR A 44 -10.36 2.19 -8.61
CA THR A 44 -11.22 3.32 -9.03
C THR A 44 -11.18 3.51 -10.55
N GLU A 45 -9.99 3.46 -11.16
CA GLU A 45 -9.82 3.61 -12.60
C GLU A 45 -10.43 2.44 -13.38
N VAL A 46 -10.30 1.19 -12.89
CA VAL A 46 -11.01 0.04 -13.47
C VAL A 46 -12.51 0.29 -13.45
N PHE A 47 -13.05 0.74 -12.31
CA PHE A 47 -14.47 0.95 -12.15
C PHE A 47 -14.99 2.08 -13.04
N CYS A 48 -14.31 3.22 -13.07
CA CYS A 48 -14.68 4.35 -13.92
C CYS A 48 -14.60 3.99 -15.41
N THR A 49 -13.53 3.32 -15.85
CA THR A 49 -13.31 2.98 -17.26
C THR A 49 -14.30 1.92 -17.75
N PHE A 50 -14.45 0.81 -17.02
CA PHE A 50 -15.18 -0.36 -17.54
C PHE A 50 -16.62 -0.49 -17.02
N VAL A 51 -16.97 0.15 -15.90
CA VAL A 51 -18.33 0.09 -15.35
C VAL A 51 -19.09 1.37 -15.69
N LEU A 52 -18.53 2.53 -15.33
CA LEU A 52 -19.21 3.81 -15.54
C LEU A 52 -19.02 4.37 -16.95
N HIS A 53 -18.04 3.88 -17.71
CA HIS A 53 -17.63 4.45 -19.00
C HIS A 53 -17.36 5.96 -18.92
N ALA A 54 -16.70 6.36 -17.82
CA ALA A 54 -16.40 7.75 -17.50
C ALA A 54 -14.90 8.03 -17.69
N ALA A 55 -14.57 9.32 -17.85
CA ALA A 55 -13.19 9.79 -17.88
C ALA A 55 -12.46 9.55 -16.54
N SER A 56 -11.13 9.54 -16.60
CA SER A 56 -10.28 9.27 -15.42
C SER A 56 -10.43 10.37 -14.37
N PRO A 57 -10.92 10.05 -13.16
CA PRO A 57 -11.05 11.04 -12.09
C PRO A 57 -9.70 11.56 -11.59
N ILE A 58 -8.61 10.79 -11.75
CA ILE A 58 -7.26 11.21 -11.36
C ILE A 58 -6.78 12.36 -12.25
N LEU A 59 -7.02 12.27 -13.56
CA LEU A 59 -6.60 13.31 -14.51
C LEU A 59 -7.42 14.59 -14.36
N GLU A 60 -8.70 14.48 -14.01
CA GLU A 60 -9.61 15.64 -13.91
C GLU A 60 -9.48 16.41 -12.59
N HIS A 61 -9.05 15.77 -11.50
CA HIS A 61 -9.13 16.34 -10.15
C HIS A 61 -7.83 16.25 -9.33
N MET A 62 -6.70 16.64 -9.92
CA MET A 62 -5.38 16.58 -9.24
C MET A 62 -5.33 17.33 -7.89
N GLY A 63 -6.13 18.39 -7.70
CA GLY A 63 -6.20 19.12 -6.42
C GLY A 63 -6.81 18.29 -5.27
N LEU A 64 -7.82 17.47 -5.58
CA LEU A 64 -8.45 16.58 -4.59
C LEU A 64 -7.53 15.42 -4.19
N LEU A 65 -6.58 15.06 -5.06
CA LEU A 65 -5.58 14.02 -4.81
C LEU A 65 -4.75 14.31 -3.56
N ILE A 66 -4.32 15.55 -3.37
CA ILE A 66 -3.48 15.94 -2.22
C ILE A 66 -4.26 15.78 -0.92
N ILE A 67 -5.53 16.23 -0.90
CA ILE A 67 -6.40 16.08 0.27
C ILE A 67 -6.62 14.60 0.58
N PHE A 68 -6.87 13.79 -0.45
CA PHE A 68 -7.04 12.36 -0.31
C PHE A 68 -5.80 11.68 0.28
N VAL A 69 -4.60 12.02 -0.19
CA VAL A 69 -3.33 11.48 0.35
C VAL A 69 -3.19 11.78 1.84
N ILE A 70 -3.49 13.02 2.26
CA ILE A 70 -3.40 13.41 3.67
C ILE A 70 -4.40 12.62 4.52
N VAL A 71 -5.65 12.51 4.06
CA VAL A 71 -6.71 11.77 4.74
C VAL A 71 -6.39 10.28 4.81
N ASP A 72 -5.86 9.68 3.74
CA ASP A 72 -5.47 8.28 3.68
C ASP A 72 -4.34 7.97 4.66
N LEU A 73 -3.29 8.80 4.69
CA LEU A 73 -2.18 8.65 5.64
C LEU A 73 -2.67 8.77 7.09
N TRP A 74 -3.52 9.75 7.36
CA TRP A 74 -4.11 9.95 8.69
C TRP A 74 -5.00 8.77 9.11
N GLY A 75 -5.85 8.29 8.20
CA GLY A 75 -6.70 7.12 8.42
C GLY A 75 -5.89 5.86 8.67
N HIS A 76 -4.84 5.62 7.88
CA HIS A 76 -3.91 4.52 8.09
C HIS A 76 -3.21 4.62 9.44
N TYR A 77 -2.78 5.82 9.85
CA TYR A 77 -2.21 6.01 11.18
C TYR A 77 -3.19 5.57 12.27
N ILE A 78 -4.42 6.09 12.26
CA ILE A 78 -5.43 5.76 13.27
C ILE A 78 -5.81 4.28 13.28
N LEU A 79 -5.98 3.66 12.11
CA LEU A 79 -6.45 2.27 12.00
C LEU A 79 -5.37 1.25 12.35
N PHE A 80 -4.12 1.54 12.01
CA PHE A 80 -3.04 0.58 12.15
C PHE A 80 -2.18 0.81 13.39
N TYR A 81 -2.04 2.05 13.86
CA TYR A 81 -1.25 2.35 15.05
C TYR A 81 -2.05 2.08 16.34
N ASP A 82 -1.63 1.03 17.05
CA ASP A 82 -2.01 0.78 18.44
C ASP A 82 -0.75 0.24 19.13
N LYS A 83 -0.26 0.97 20.14
CA LYS A 83 1.01 0.64 20.81
C LYS A 83 0.97 -0.75 21.47
N ASN A 84 -0.14 -1.11 22.09
CA ASN A 84 -0.30 -2.41 22.77
C ASN A 84 -0.31 -3.55 21.74
N LYS A 85 -1.02 -3.34 20.63
CA LYS A 85 -1.08 -4.27 19.52
C LYS A 85 0.28 -4.47 18.86
N TRP A 86 1.05 -3.40 18.67
CA TRP A 86 2.38 -3.48 18.06
C TRP A 86 3.37 -4.20 18.98
N ASN A 87 3.34 -3.93 20.28
CA ASN A 87 4.14 -4.68 21.24
C ASN A 87 3.80 -6.19 21.21
N SER A 88 2.52 -6.54 21.15
CA SER A 88 2.09 -7.94 21.00
C SER A 88 2.58 -8.56 19.68
N ILE A 89 2.57 -7.81 18.58
CA ILE A 89 3.12 -8.26 17.29
C ILE A 89 4.64 -8.49 17.37
N MET A 90 5.37 -7.60 18.05
CA MET A 90 6.81 -7.76 18.26
C MET A 90 7.12 -9.02 19.06
N GLU A 91 6.35 -9.28 20.12
CA GLU A 91 6.48 -10.47 20.94
C GLU A 91 6.15 -11.75 20.15
N GLU A 92 5.11 -11.72 19.30
CA GLU A 92 4.69 -12.87 18.45
C GLU A 92 5.83 -13.36 17.53
N PHE A 93 6.70 -12.46 17.05
CA PHE A 93 7.72 -12.78 16.05
C PHE A 93 9.16 -12.60 16.55
N LYS A 94 9.39 -12.36 17.84
CA LYS A 94 10.72 -12.05 18.38
C LYS A 94 11.74 -13.19 18.17
N ASP A 95 11.28 -14.44 18.25
CA ASP A 95 12.10 -15.64 18.20
C ASP A 95 12.06 -16.32 16.82
N GLU A 96 11.78 -15.56 15.74
CA GLU A 96 11.77 -16.12 14.38
C GLU A 96 13.14 -16.70 13.99
N SER A 97 13.14 -17.89 13.37
CA SER A 97 14.38 -18.50 12.89
C SER A 97 14.99 -17.70 11.73
N PRO A 98 16.31 -17.79 11.48
CA PRO A 98 16.94 -17.13 10.34
C PRO A 98 16.33 -17.50 8.98
N ALA A 99 15.80 -18.71 8.85
CA ALA A 99 15.13 -19.18 7.65
C ALA A 99 13.76 -18.50 7.45
N GLU A 100 12.94 -18.44 8.51
CA GLU A 100 11.66 -17.73 8.50
C GLU A 100 11.85 -16.24 8.24
N ARG A 101 12.85 -15.64 8.89
CA ARG A 101 13.26 -14.24 8.69
C ARG A 101 13.55 -13.92 7.23
N ARG A 102 14.25 -14.82 6.52
CA ARG A 102 14.59 -14.66 5.11
C ARG A 102 13.36 -14.81 4.21
N LYS A 103 12.58 -15.86 4.41
CA LYS A 103 11.34 -16.11 3.67
C LYS A 103 10.37 -14.94 3.81
N GLY A 104 10.19 -14.48 5.03
CA GLY A 104 9.32 -13.35 5.33
C GLY A 104 9.83 -12.03 4.78
N GLY A 105 11.16 -11.84 4.68
CA GLY A 105 11.75 -10.74 3.93
C GLY A 105 11.28 -10.70 2.47
N TRP A 106 11.33 -11.85 1.79
CA TRP A 106 10.80 -11.98 0.42
C TRP A 106 9.29 -11.75 0.34
N CYS A 107 8.52 -12.18 1.34
CA CYS A 107 7.08 -11.89 1.39
C CYS A 107 6.80 -10.38 1.46
N VAL A 108 7.56 -9.62 2.27
CA VAL A 108 7.39 -8.16 2.37
C VAL A 108 7.80 -7.48 1.06
N VAL A 109 8.90 -7.91 0.44
CA VAL A 109 9.32 -7.39 -0.87
C VAL A 109 8.28 -7.69 -1.94
N GLY A 110 7.79 -8.94 -2.02
CA GLY A 110 6.76 -9.33 -2.97
C GLY A 110 5.46 -8.56 -2.76
N TYR A 111 5.07 -8.30 -1.51
CA TYR A 111 3.89 -7.49 -1.22
C TYR A 111 4.06 -6.03 -1.63
N LEU A 112 5.13 -5.36 -1.20
CA LEU A 112 5.35 -3.94 -1.48
C LEU A 112 5.75 -3.68 -2.93
N VAL A 113 6.84 -4.31 -3.39
CA VAL A 113 7.36 -4.12 -4.74
C VAL A 113 6.48 -4.82 -5.77
N GLY A 114 6.12 -6.09 -5.54
CA GLY A 114 5.26 -6.83 -6.47
C GLY A 114 3.86 -6.22 -6.55
N GLY A 115 3.29 -5.79 -5.42
CA GLY A 115 2.01 -5.06 -5.41
C GLY A 115 2.08 -3.73 -6.16
N SER A 116 3.14 -2.95 -5.97
CA SER A 116 3.33 -1.68 -6.68
C SER A 116 3.51 -1.87 -8.19
N LEU A 117 4.34 -2.86 -8.60
CA LEU A 117 4.55 -3.20 -10.00
C LEU A 117 3.24 -3.68 -10.65
N LEU A 118 2.47 -4.52 -9.96
CA LEU A 118 1.16 -4.96 -10.45
C LEU A 118 0.22 -3.77 -10.65
N CYS A 119 0.15 -2.85 -9.68
CA CYS A 119 -0.65 -1.64 -9.82
C CYS A 119 -0.24 -0.81 -11.05
N PHE A 120 1.07 -0.63 -11.26
CA PHE A 120 1.60 0.11 -12.40
C PHE A 120 1.25 -0.54 -13.75
N LEU A 121 1.41 -1.86 -13.86
CA LEU A 121 1.07 -2.61 -15.07
C LEU A 121 -0.43 -2.53 -15.39
N VAL A 122 -1.27 -2.73 -14.38
CA VAL A 122 -2.73 -2.65 -14.54
C VAL A 122 -3.15 -1.23 -14.92
N PHE A 123 -2.63 -0.21 -14.25
CA PHE A 123 -2.93 1.19 -14.59
C PHE A 123 -2.54 1.52 -16.03
N THR A 124 -1.35 1.14 -16.46
CA THR A 124 -0.88 1.36 -17.84
C THR A 124 -1.79 0.68 -18.86
N PHE A 125 -2.22 -0.57 -18.56
CA PHE A 125 -3.15 -1.30 -19.40
C PHE A 125 -4.53 -0.61 -19.48
N ILE A 126 -5.07 -0.13 -18.36
CA ILE A 126 -6.36 0.60 -18.33
C ILE A 126 -6.27 1.87 -19.16
N VAL A 127 -5.22 2.67 -18.99
CA VAL A 127 -5.04 3.91 -19.76
C VAL A 127 -4.97 3.61 -21.26
N PHE A 128 -4.19 2.58 -21.66
CA PHE A 128 -4.11 2.17 -23.05
C PHE A 128 -5.47 1.75 -23.62
N MET A 129 -6.20 0.90 -22.92
CA MET A 129 -7.53 0.43 -23.32
C MET A 129 -8.57 1.57 -23.33
N GLY A 130 -8.52 2.47 -22.34
CA GLY A 130 -9.41 3.62 -22.25
C GLY A 130 -9.24 4.57 -23.43
N ILE A 131 -7.99 4.82 -23.84
CA ILE A 131 -7.67 5.60 -25.06
C ILE A 131 -8.24 4.91 -26.30
N GLU A 132 -8.05 3.60 -26.45
CA GLU A 132 -8.57 2.86 -27.61
C GLU A 132 -10.11 2.86 -27.68
N LEU A 133 -10.78 2.69 -26.54
CA LEU A 133 -12.23 2.68 -26.43
C LEU A 133 -12.88 4.06 -26.68
N HIS A 134 -12.20 5.16 -26.32
CA HIS A 134 -12.74 6.51 -26.53
C HIS A 134 -12.36 7.14 -27.87
N LEU A 135 -11.38 6.57 -28.60
CA LEU A 135 -10.96 7.04 -29.92
C LEU A 135 -11.54 6.23 -31.10
N ARG A 136 -12.18 5.08 -30.84
CA ARG A 136 -12.94 4.35 -31.86
C ARG A 136 -14.42 4.70 -31.70
N PRO A 137 -15.01 5.48 -32.63
CA PRO A 137 -16.42 5.82 -32.60
C PRO A 137 -17.34 4.61 -32.82
#